data_AF-A0A5Z6V3I1-F1
#
_entry.id   AF-A0A5Z6V3I1-F1
#
_cell.length_a   1.000
_cell.length_b   1.000
_cell.length_c   1.000
_cell.angle_alpha   90.00
_cell.angle_beta   90.00
_cell.angle_gamma   90.00
#
_symmetry.space_group_name_H-M   'P 1'
#
loop_
_entity.id
_entity.type
_entity.pdbx_description
1 polymer ?
#
loop_
_entity_poly.entity_id
_entity_poly.type
_entity_poly.pdbx_seq_one_letter_code
_entity_poly.pdbx_strand_id
1 'polypeptide(L)'
;MATKKYELTKEYFFHGEFWHQLDDNKGRFSARIEYSPYHGLILDYCISDSESPRTCEILYGVLNTGERCTLIGKFDFTQGNIHFGKGIIHTGRHGFPIMLFNDFYAPDSKIEYCDLSLHGLQEFIHPHGFFTQLKHLEHPIFIAKGNHWTLQLVNHVSFSVIGDDLLNIINCQNKAALENIIHQLKKTKELYPDAFFSIRKELVFYFRIKSSNDLGIKDHISKCWDISGLFSILLNKPTLPEEINIKFKGNGSKTPCLLTTGFEQRTIDLALREIKHQLLPINRKHINLGKIFCKWFKIAERYMPLTITYQYETGFRTLHQAHTDIILFATQLEAINKTIGGSKNEKYMKPINEYASLFLIQEIEMFFKKFNNKSIGENIATLRNELAHVDRKKELMNILTIGDYVKIGNYLKTIVTSYLLSDLGINNIIIEKYQAQTIQE
;
A
#
# COMPACT_ATOMS: atom_id res chain seq x y z
N MET A 1 5.59 -0.55 27.58
CA MET A 1 6.46 0.22 26.66
C MET A 1 5.70 0.43 25.36
N ALA A 2 5.63 1.67 24.86
CA ALA A 2 4.99 1.93 23.56
C ALA A 2 5.90 1.36 22.46
N THR A 3 5.36 0.48 21.60
CA THR A 3 6.08 0.03 20.40
C THR A 3 6.35 1.24 19.53
N LYS A 4 7.61 1.48 19.19
CA LYS A 4 8.01 2.59 18.32
C LYS A 4 7.45 2.33 16.91
N LYS A 5 6.80 3.35 16.33
CA LYS A 5 6.17 3.29 15.01
C LYS A 5 7.15 3.81 13.95
N TYR A 6 7.32 3.05 12.87
CA TYR A 6 8.11 3.43 11.70
C TYR A 6 7.20 3.42 10.47
N GLU A 7 6.77 4.61 10.05
CA GLU A 7 5.98 4.80 8.84
C GLU A 7 6.85 4.74 7.59
N LEU A 8 6.46 3.97 6.58
CA LEU A 8 7.22 3.80 5.34
C LEU A 8 7.24 5.06 4.46
N THR A 9 6.34 6.02 4.68
CA THR A 9 6.30 7.28 3.91
C THR A 9 7.14 8.40 4.51
N LYS A 10 7.85 8.15 5.62
CA LYS A 10 8.70 9.14 6.31
C LYS A 10 10.17 8.80 6.10
N GLU A 11 11.03 9.77 6.36
CA GLU A 11 12.48 9.61 6.31
C GLU A 11 13.05 9.29 7.70
N TYR A 12 14.07 8.44 7.73
CA TYR A 12 14.80 8.11 8.96
C TYR A 12 16.30 8.08 8.72
N PHE A 13 17.03 8.46 9.76
CA PHE A 13 18.49 8.42 9.77
C PHE A 13 18.94 7.70 11.04
N PHE A 14 19.73 6.65 10.86
CA PHE A 14 20.30 5.89 11.96
C PHE A 14 21.81 5.78 11.78
N HIS A 15 22.53 5.71 12.89
CA HIS A 15 23.94 5.41 12.91
C HIS A 15 24.15 4.20 13.82
N GLY A 16 25.05 3.27 13.51
CA GLY A 16 25.22 2.08 14.33
C GLY A 16 26.49 1.30 14.02
N GLU A 17 26.64 0.19 14.73
CA GLU A 17 27.64 -0.84 14.44
C GLU A 17 26.94 -2.06 13.85
N PHE A 18 27.54 -2.68 12.83
CA PHE A 18 26.98 -3.79 12.08
C PHE A 18 27.98 -4.93 11.90
N TRP A 19 27.47 -6.16 11.86
CA TRP A 19 28.26 -7.38 11.66
C TRP A 19 27.39 -8.50 11.05
N HIS A 20 27.99 -9.60 10.62
CA HIS A 20 27.28 -10.64 9.85
C HIS A 20 26.83 -11.85 10.70
N GLN A 21 27.59 -12.24 11.72
CA GLN A 21 27.31 -13.45 12.50
C GLN A 21 26.46 -13.14 13.75
N LEU A 22 25.35 -13.85 13.96
CA LEU A 22 24.43 -13.54 15.05
C LEU A 22 25.11 -13.58 16.43
N ASP A 23 25.92 -14.61 16.66
CA ASP A 23 26.55 -14.91 17.95
C ASP A 23 28.01 -14.41 18.04
N ASP A 24 28.52 -13.76 17.00
CA ASP A 24 29.91 -13.27 16.95
C ASP A 24 29.97 -11.87 16.32
N ASN A 25 30.41 -10.88 17.11
CA ASN A 25 30.54 -9.49 16.68
C ASN A 25 31.92 -9.16 16.11
N LYS A 26 32.75 -10.15 15.79
CA LYS A 26 33.99 -9.96 15.04
C LYS A 26 33.73 -9.32 13.67
N GLY A 27 34.68 -8.50 13.24
CA GLY A 27 34.57 -7.74 12.00
C GLY A 27 33.46 -6.69 12.01
N ARG A 28 32.98 -6.27 13.19
CA ARG A 28 31.99 -5.19 13.29
C ARG A 28 32.54 -3.90 12.68
N PHE A 29 31.67 -3.15 12.03
CA PHE A 29 32.02 -1.87 11.42
C PHE A 29 30.92 -0.84 11.67
N SER A 30 31.31 0.44 11.68
CA SER A 30 30.36 1.53 11.82
C SER A 30 29.77 1.89 10.46
N ALA A 31 28.47 2.15 10.43
CA ALA A 31 27.77 2.59 9.24
C ALA A 31 26.55 3.46 9.59
N ARG A 32 26.07 4.19 8.59
CA ARG A 32 24.86 4.99 8.65
C ARG A 32 23.78 4.35 7.78
N ILE A 33 22.56 4.28 8.29
CA ILE A 33 21.38 3.90 7.52
C ILE A 33 20.59 5.16 7.22
N GLU A 34 20.29 5.37 5.95
CA GLU A 34 19.38 6.40 5.46
C GLU A 34 18.16 5.71 4.87
N TYR A 35 16.97 6.08 5.35
CA TYR A 35 15.72 5.64 4.77
C TYR A 35 14.97 6.82 4.19
N SER A 36 14.50 6.65 2.95
CA SER A 36 13.42 7.47 2.40
C SER A 36 12.53 6.58 1.53
N PRO A 37 11.24 6.93 1.35
CA PRO A 37 10.37 6.12 0.49
C PRO A 37 10.77 6.13 -0.99
N TYR A 38 11.56 7.13 -1.43
CA TYR A 38 12.04 7.29 -2.80
C TYR A 38 13.37 6.57 -3.06
N HIS A 39 14.35 6.73 -2.16
CA HIS A 39 15.67 6.11 -2.32
C HIS A 39 15.78 4.73 -1.65
N GLY A 40 14.81 4.35 -0.83
CA GLY A 40 14.82 3.10 -0.07
C GLY A 40 15.70 3.15 1.17
N LEU A 41 16.07 1.97 1.66
CA LEU A 41 17.01 1.74 2.77
C LEU A 41 18.43 1.65 2.22
N ILE A 42 19.26 2.64 2.54
CA ILE A 42 20.66 2.70 2.09
C ILE A 42 21.57 2.60 3.31
N LEU A 43 22.51 1.66 3.27
CA LEU A 43 23.63 1.56 4.19
C LEU A 43 24.84 2.28 3.58
N ASP A 44 25.31 3.33 4.23
CA ASP A 44 26.53 4.07 3.92
C ASP A 44 27.62 3.62 4.91
N TYR A 45 28.65 2.95 4.38
CA TYR A 45 29.63 2.22 5.18
C TYR A 45 31.06 2.72 4.93
N CYS A 46 31.88 2.58 5.97
CA CYS A 46 33.33 2.78 5.92
C CYS A 46 33.99 1.66 6.74
N ILE A 47 34.66 0.75 6.05
CA ILE A 47 35.24 -0.47 6.62
C ILE A 47 36.76 -0.42 6.46
N SER A 48 37.47 -0.43 7.58
CA SER A 48 38.93 -0.52 7.61
C SER A 48 39.44 -1.84 8.22
N ASP A 49 38.54 -2.69 8.71
CA ASP A 49 38.88 -3.97 9.33
C ASP A 49 38.84 -5.10 8.30
N SER A 50 39.91 -5.89 8.25
CA SER A 50 40.03 -7.06 7.37
C SER A 50 39.12 -8.22 7.79
N GLU A 51 38.69 -8.28 9.05
CA GLU A 51 37.75 -9.29 9.54
C GLU A 51 36.29 -8.98 9.19
N SER A 52 35.99 -7.76 8.72
CA SER A 52 34.64 -7.40 8.29
C SER A 52 34.16 -8.25 7.12
N PRO A 53 32.85 -8.56 7.05
CA PRO A 53 32.29 -9.39 6.00
C PRO A 53 32.57 -8.76 4.63
N ARG A 54 32.97 -9.56 3.65
CA ARG A 54 33.06 -9.13 2.25
C ARG A 54 31.75 -9.29 1.51
N THR A 55 31.01 -10.36 1.82
CA THR A 55 29.70 -10.66 1.26
C THR A 55 28.82 -11.25 2.34
N CYS A 56 27.54 -10.89 2.37
CA CYS A 56 26.57 -11.46 3.31
C CYS A 56 25.14 -11.31 2.79
N GLU A 57 24.20 -12.06 3.37
CA GLU A 57 22.77 -11.87 3.12
C GLU A 57 22.05 -11.16 4.26
N ILE A 58 22.68 -11.10 5.44
CA ILE A 58 22.14 -10.49 6.64
C ILE A 58 23.24 -9.73 7.36
N LEU A 59 22.90 -8.53 7.83
CA LEU A 59 23.66 -7.80 8.82
C LEU A 59 22.81 -7.59 10.08
N TYR A 60 23.40 -7.91 11.22
CA TYR A 60 22.90 -7.56 12.53
C TYR A 60 23.52 -6.23 12.95
N GLY A 61 22.77 -5.38 13.63
CA GLY A 61 23.33 -4.11 14.09
C GLY A 61 22.67 -3.52 15.31
N VAL A 62 23.42 -2.70 16.03
CA VAL A 62 22.94 -1.91 17.16
C VAL A 62 23.02 -0.45 16.78
N LEU A 63 21.85 0.20 16.77
CA LEU A 63 21.73 1.61 16.43
C LEU A 63 22.20 2.49 17.59
N ASN A 64 22.48 3.75 17.30
CA ASN A 64 22.86 4.79 18.27
C ASN A 64 21.77 5.05 19.33
N THR A 65 20.54 4.60 19.07
CA THR A 65 19.43 4.59 20.04
C THR A 65 19.50 3.42 21.03
N GLY A 66 20.43 2.49 20.87
CA GLY A 66 20.50 1.21 21.59
C GLY A 66 19.56 0.13 21.04
N GLU A 67 18.80 0.43 19.98
CA GLU A 67 17.86 -0.49 19.36
C GLU A 67 18.60 -1.51 18.48
N ARG A 68 18.26 -2.79 18.63
CA ARG A 68 18.75 -3.86 17.75
C ARG A 68 18.01 -3.83 16.42
N CYS A 69 18.72 -4.13 15.34
CA CYS A 69 18.11 -4.27 14.03
C CYS A 69 18.76 -5.39 13.21
N THR A 70 18.00 -5.87 12.21
CA THR A 70 18.46 -6.85 11.22
C THR A 70 18.20 -6.30 9.81
N LEU A 71 19.25 -6.12 9.02
CA LEU A 71 19.17 -5.81 7.60
C LEU A 71 19.19 -7.12 6.81
N ILE A 72 18.24 -7.30 5.88
CA ILE A 72 18.11 -8.52 5.09
C ILE A 72 18.25 -8.15 3.61
N GLY A 73 19.18 -8.79 2.90
CA GLY A 73 19.44 -8.57 1.48
C GLY A 73 20.84 -9.02 1.07
N LYS A 74 20.99 -9.49 -0.17
CA LYS A 74 22.32 -9.81 -0.71
C LYS A 74 23.18 -8.55 -0.75
N PHE A 75 24.40 -8.69 -0.24
CA PHE A 75 25.35 -7.61 -0.12
C PHE A 75 26.74 -8.08 -0.51
N ASP A 76 27.47 -7.23 -1.24
CA ASP A 76 28.88 -7.43 -1.60
C ASP A 76 29.68 -6.13 -1.40
N PHE A 77 30.51 -6.08 -0.34
CA PHE A 77 31.34 -4.92 0.04
C PHE A 77 32.51 -4.72 -0.92
N THR A 78 32.79 -5.69 -1.79
CA THR A 78 33.85 -5.56 -2.79
C THR A 78 33.47 -4.65 -3.95
N GLN A 79 32.17 -4.37 -4.14
CA GLN A 79 31.68 -3.47 -5.19
C GLN A 79 31.81 -1.98 -4.82
N GLY A 80 32.22 -1.68 -3.59
CA GLY A 80 32.50 -0.32 -3.13
C GLY A 80 33.80 0.27 -3.67
N ASN A 81 34.07 1.52 -3.30
CA ASN A 81 35.34 2.17 -3.56
C ASN A 81 36.40 1.71 -2.57
N ILE A 82 37.62 1.50 -3.07
CA ILE A 82 38.78 1.17 -2.24
C ILE A 82 39.69 2.38 -2.20
N HIS A 83 39.98 2.86 -0.99
CA HIS A 83 40.98 3.88 -0.76
C HIS A 83 42.29 3.22 -0.29
N PHE A 84 43.36 3.44 -1.06
CA PHE A 84 44.71 2.97 -0.73
C PHE A 84 45.52 4.12 -0.11
N GLY A 85 45.62 4.12 1.21
CA GLY A 85 46.44 5.07 1.98
C GLY A 85 47.38 4.35 2.94
N LYS A 86 47.57 4.92 4.15
CA LYS A 86 48.29 4.23 5.25
C LYS A 86 47.55 2.97 5.76
N GLY A 87 46.30 2.80 5.35
CA GLY A 87 45.51 1.58 5.49
C GLY A 87 44.63 1.40 4.25
N ILE A 88 44.03 0.21 4.11
CA ILE A 88 43.04 -0.09 3.07
C ILE A 88 41.66 0.18 3.66
N ILE A 89 40.88 1.05 3.03
CA ILE A 89 39.52 1.38 3.47
C ILE A 89 38.55 1.09 2.33
N HIS A 90 37.51 0.33 2.64
CA HIS A 90 36.37 0.10 1.76
C HIS A 90 35.24 1.05 2.12
N THR A 91 34.77 1.83 1.16
CA THR A 91 33.67 2.79 1.36
C THR A 91 32.61 2.59 0.29
N GLY A 92 31.35 2.81 0.62
CA GLY A 92 30.29 2.71 -0.37
C GLY A 92 28.90 2.92 0.21
N ARG A 93 27.93 2.96 -0.71
CA ARG A 93 26.51 2.99 -0.40
C ARG A 93 25.85 1.77 -1.02
N HIS A 94 25.00 1.10 -0.26
CA HIS A 94 24.32 -0.11 -0.72
C HIS A 94 22.86 -0.15 -0.27
N GLY A 95 21.98 -0.57 -1.16
CA GLY A 95 20.56 -0.70 -0.87
C GLY A 95 20.20 -2.04 -0.21
N PHE A 96 19.47 -2.01 0.90
CA PHE A 96 18.85 -3.20 1.48
C PHE A 96 17.35 -3.23 1.17
N PRO A 97 16.75 -4.38 0.86
CA PRO A 97 15.32 -4.45 0.65
C PRO A 97 14.51 -4.36 1.95
N ILE A 98 15.06 -4.81 3.09
CA ILE A 98 14.31 -4.97 4.34
C ILE A 98 15.19 -4.59 5.55
N MET A 99 14.61 -3.89 6.51
CA MET A 99 15.16 -3.67 7.84
C MET A 99 14.12 -4.02 8.91
N LEU A 100 14.49 -4.88 9.85
CA LEU A 100 13.70 -5.25 11.03
C LEU A 100 14.28 -4.61 12.28
N PHE A 101 13.42 -4.20 13.21
CA PHE A 101 13.80 -3.50 14.45
C PHE A 101 13.62 -4.38 15.70
N ASN A 102 14.01 -3.86 16.86
CA ASN A 102 13.85 -4.44 18.21
C ASN A 102 14.62 -5.72 18.53
N ASP A 103 15.06 -6.51 17.56
CA ASP A 103 15.82 -7.73 17.82
C ASP A 103 16.69 -8.17 16.63
N PHE A 104 17.44 -9.25 16.85
CA PHE A 104 18.16 -9.96 15.81
C PHE A 104 17.37 -11.17 15.32
N TYR A 105 17.19 -11.27 14.00
CA TYR A 105 16.40 -12.34 13.39
C TYR A 105 17.27 -13.21 12.49
N ALA A 106 17.34 -14.49 12.81
CA ALA A 106 17.98 -15.50 11.97
C ALA A 106 17.15 -15.78 10.70
N PRO A 107 17.76 -16.26 9.60
CA PRO A 107 17.05 -16.58 8.36
C PRO A 107 15.87 -17.56 8.52
N ASP A 108 15.95 -18.47 9.48
CA ASP A 108 14.97 -19.51 9.79
C ASP A 108 13.91 -19.07 10.82
N SER A 109 13.94 -17.81 11.24
CA SER A 109 12.98 -17.24 12.18
C SER A 109 11.55 -17.39 11.64
N LYS A 110 10.73 -18.16 12.36
CA LYS A 110 9.35 -18.44 11.94
C LYS A 110 8.43 -17.26 12.23
N ILE A 111 7.61 -16.90 11.24
CA ILE A 111 6.63 -15.82 11.35
C ILE A 111 5.28 -16.39 11.82
N GLU A 112 4.66 -15.75 12.81
CA GLU A 112 3.30 -16.04 13.24
C GLU A 112 2.29 -15.26 12.38
N TYR A 113 2.51 -13.95 12.20
CA TYR A 113 1.72 -13.10 11.32
C TYR A 113 2.45 -11.81 10.92
N CYS A 114 1.95 -11.17 9.87
CA CYS A 114 2.33 -9.83 9.45
C CYS A 114 1.11 -8.90 9.56
N ASP A 115 1.25 -7.77 10.23
CA ASP A 115 0.25 -6.70 10.31
C ASP A 115 0.65 -5.56 9.35
N LEU A 116 -0.27 -5.16 8.48
CA LEU A 116 -0.11 -4.09 7.49
C LEU A 116 -1.14 -2.99 7.71
N SER A 117 -0.71 -1.75 7.90
CA SER A 117 -1.55 -0.55 7.75
C SER A 117 -1.33 0.06 6.37
N LEU A 118 -2.36 0.73 5.83
CA LEU A 118 -2.31 1.42 4.54
C LEU A 118 -2.82 2.85 4.70
N HIS A 119 -2.25 3.76 3.93
CA HIS A 119 -2.79 5.12 3.78
C HIS A 119 -4.21 5.07 3.23
N GLY A 120 -5.15 5.75 3.88
CA GLY A 120 -6.58 5.74 3.51
C GLY A 120 -7.38 4.55 4.03
N LEU A 121 -6.77 3.56 4.70
CA LEU A 121 -7.50 2.40 5.25
C LEU A 121 -8.55 2.82 6.28
N GLN A 122 -8.23 3.79 7.13
CA GLN A 122 -9.18 4.32 8.10
C GLN A 122 -10.41 4.89 7.38
N GLU A 123 -10.21 5.83 6.46
CA GLU A 123 -11.29 6.44 5.67
C GLU A 123 -12.09 5.42 4.86
N PHE A 124 -11.47 4.33 4.39
CA PHE A 124 -12.20 3.24 3.73
C PHE A 124 -13.15 2.49 4.70
N ILE A 125 -12.75 2.31 5.96
CA ILE A 125 -13.52 1.59 6.97
C ILE A 125 -14.55 2.49 7.64
N HIS A 126 -14.15 3.69 8.05
CA HIS A 126 -14.95 4.65 8.81
C HIS A 126 -14.35 6.06 8.77
N PRO A 127 -15.17 7.12 8.70
CA PRO A 127 -14.65 8.49 8.68
C PRO A 127 -13.79 8.81 9.90
N HIS A 128 -12.62 9.44 9.67
CA HIS A 128 -11.55 9.66 10.65
C HIS A 128 -12.00 10.53 11.82
N GLY A 129 -12.85 11.54 11.58
CA GLY A 129 -13.39 12.44 12.61
C GLY A 129 -14.32 11.79 13.65
N PHE A 130 -14.65 10.51 13.50
CA PHE A 130 -15.59 9.79 14.37
C PHE A 130 -14.97 8.54 15.02
N PHE A 131 -13.63 8.49 15.16
CA PHE A 131 -12.95 7.34 15.75
C PHE A 131 -13.36 7.03 17.20
N THR A 132 -13.85 8.04 17.94
CA THR A 132 -14.40 7.87 19.31
C THR A 132 -15.73 7.10 19.33
N GLN A 133 -16.47 7.09 18.22
CA GLN A 133 -17.78 6.43 18.10
C GLN A 133 -17.66 4.95 17.75
N LEU A 134 -16.53 4.52 17.18
CA LEU A 134 -16.27 3.12 16.88
C LEU A 134 -15.98 2.35 18.17
N LYS A 135 -16.78 1.33 18.48
CA LYS A 135 -16.44 0.42 19.59
C LYS A 135 -15.14 -0.31 19.25
N HIS A 136 -14.24 -0.43 20.23
CA HIS A 136 -13.16 -1.39 20.12
C HIS A 136 -13.79 -2.78 19.99
N LEU A 137 -13.27 -3.59 19.07
CA LEU A 137 -13.75 -4.95 18.86
C LEU A 137 -12.60 -5.87 19.25
N GLU A 138 -12.87 -6.79 20.17
CA GLU A 138 -11.90 -7.84 20.54
C GLU A 138 -11.76 -8.89 19.43
N HIS A 139 -12.68 -8.87 18.46
CA HIS A 139 -12.71 -9.79 17.33
C HIS A 139 -12.43 -9.07 16.02
N PRO A 140 -11.84 -9.76 15.01
CA PRO A 140 -11.61 -9.18 13.70
C PRO A 140 -12.89 -8.64 13.05
N ILE A 141 -12.75 -7.50 12.39
CA ILE A 141 -13.78 -6.81 11.61
C ILE A 141 -14.27 -7.66 10.44
N PHE A 142 -13.37 -8.39 9.79
CA PHE A 142 -13.69 -9.50 8.90
C PHE A 142 -12.57 -10.53 8.90
N ILE A 143 -12.88 -11.73 8.41
CA ILE A 143 -11.93 -12.82 8.19
C ILE A 143 -12.14 -13.37 6.78
N ALA A 144 -11.05 -13.48 6.02
CA ALA A 144 -10.98 -14.23 4.77
C ALA A 144 -10.00 -15.39 4.94
N LYS A 145 -10.32 -16.54 4.36
CA LYS A 145 -9.51 -17.76 4.43
C LYS A 145 -9.32 -18.34 3.04
N GLY A 146 -8.09 -18.74 2.74
CA GLY A 146 -7.76 -19.58 1.59
C GLY A 146 -6.99 -20.83 2.02
N ASN A 147 -6.50 -21.60 1.06
CA ASN A 147 -5.91 -22.92 1.33
C ASN A 147 -4.71 -22.88 2.28
N HIS A 148 -3.92 -21.79 2.27
CA HIS A 148 -2.72 -21.66 3.09
C HIS A 148 -2.55 -20.30 3.77
N TRP A 149 -3.63 -19.53 3.88
CA TRP A 149 -3.58 -18.18 4.43
C TRP A 149 -4.89 -17.79 5.11
N THR A 150 -4.77 -16.91 6.09
CA THR A 150 -5.90 -16.23 6.72
C THR A 150 -5.59 -14.74 6.75
N LEU A 151 -6.51 -13.93 6.24
CA LEU A 151 -6.46 -12.48 6.30
C LEU A 151 -7.54 -12.00 7.26
N GLN A 152 -7.14 -11.16 8.21
CA GLN A 152 -8.06 -10.56 9.18
C GLN A 152 -7.90 -9.06 9.13
N LEU A 153 -9.00 -8.32 9.24
CA LEU A 153 -8.93 -6.89 9.51
C LEU A 153 -9.15 -6.69 11.00
N VAL A 154 -8.14 -6.19 11.71
CA VAL A 154 -8.19 -5.97 13.15
C VAL A 154 -8.01 -4.49 13.46
N ASN A 155 -8.54 -4.03 14.59
CA ASN A 155 -8.28 -2.69 15.08
C ASN A 155 -7.44 -2.75 16.36
N HIS A 156 -6.39 -1.94 16.38
CA HIS A 156 -5.57 -1.74 17.55
C HIS A 156 -5.91 -0.39 18.17
N VAL A 157 -6.09 -0.38 19.49
CA VAL A 157 -6.41 0.84 20.24
C VAL A 157 -5.31 1.09 21.24
N SER A 158 -4.76 2.30 21.22
CA SER A 158 -3.89 2.77 22.28
C SER A 158 -4.66 3.70 23.21
N PHE A 159 -4.33 3.64 24.50
CA PHE A 159 -4.97 4.45 25.53
C PHE A 159 -3.91 5.30 26.23
N SER A 160 -4.25 6.56 26.51
CA SER A 160 -3.48 7.41 27.40
C SER A 160 -4.04 7.27 28.80
N VAL A 161 -3.17 6.98 29.77
CA VAL A 161 -3.55 7.02 31.18
C VAL A 161 -3.86 8.47 31.55
N ILE A 162 -5.05 8.69 32.11
CA ILE A 162 -5.47 10.00 32.61
C ILE A 162 -5.55 9.99 34.13
N GLY A 163 -5.94 8.86 34.74
CA GLY A 163 -6.03 8.76 36.19
C GLY A 163 -7.04 9.75 36.77
N ASP A 164 -6.58 10.67 37.62
CA ASP A 164 -7.39 11.69 38.30
C ASP A 164 -7.79 12.87 37.42
N ASP A 165 -7.10 13.10 36.31
CA ASP A 165 -7.36 14.21 35.40
C ASP A 165 -8.58 14.01 34.49
N LEU A 166 -9.33 12.90 34.64
CA LEU A 166 -10.53 12.60 33.84
C LEU A 166 -11.59 13.69 34.00
N LEU A 167 -11.66 14.32 35.17
CA LEU A 167 -12.59 15.41 35.43
C LEU A 167 -12.22 16.69 34.68
N ASN A 168 -10.95 16.88 34.32
CA ASN A 168 -10.47 18.05 33.58
C ASN A 168 -10.82 18.00 32.09
N ILE A 169 -11.18 16.83 31.56
CA ILE A 169 -11.49 16.63 30.14
C ILE A 169 -12.99 16.55 29.83
N ILE A 170 -13.85 16.46 30.85
CA ILE A 170 -15.29 16.38 30.69
C ILE A 170 -15.90 17.77 30.88
N ASN A 171 -16.57 18.30 29.87
CA ASN A 171 -17.33 19.54 29.95
C ASN A 171 -18.79 19.30 29.55
N CYS A 172 -19.72 19.95 30.23
CA CYS A 172 -21.14 19.90 29.90
C CYS A 172 -21.76 21.29 30.10
N GLN A 173 -22.54 21.75 29.13
CA GLN A 173 -23.27 23.02 29.24
C GLN A 173 -24.31 23.01 30.37
N ASN A 174 -24.85 21.82 30.71
CA ASN A 174 -25.74 21.64 31.84
C ASN A 174 -24.92 21.37 33.13
N LYS A 175 -24.82 22.38 34.00
CA LYS A 175 -24.05 22.32 35.24
C LYS A 175 -24.52 21.21 36.19
N ALA A 176 -25.84 21.03 36.35
CA ALA A 176 -26.37 20.00 37.24
C ALA A 176 -26.03 18.58 36.76
N ALA A 177 -26.03 18.36 35.44
CA ALA A 177 -25.59 17.09 34.85
C ALA A 177 -24.08 16.86 35.05
N LEU A 178 -23.26 17.90 34.88
CA LEU A 178 -21.82 17.84 35.11
C LEU A 178 -21.49 17.48 36.56
N GLU A 179 -22.11 18.17 37.51
CA GLU A 179 -21.94 17.93 38.94
C GLU A 179 -22.32 16.50 39.33
N ASN A 180 -23.42 15.97 38.78
CA ASN A 180 -23.82 14.59 39.01
C ASN A 180 -22.76 13.59 38.47
N ILE A 181 -22.27 13.80 37.25
CA ILE A 181 -21.20 12.95 36.68
C ILE A 181 -19.94 12.99 37.54
N ILE A 182 -19.50 14.18 37.96
CA ILE A 182 -18.33 14.36 38.83
C ILE A 182 -18.52 13.59 40.14
N HIS A 183 -19.69 13.71 40.76
CA HIS A 183 -20.02 13.02 42.02
C HIS A 183 -19.98 11.49 41.87
N GLN A 184 -20.57 10.95 40.81
CA GLN A 184 -20.56 9.51 40.55
C GLN A 184 -19.15 8.99 40.26
N LEU A 185 -18.33 9.76 39.52
CA LEU A 185 -16.94 9.39 39.24
C LEU A 185 -16.09 9.33 40.53
N LYS A 186 -16.26 10.30 41.43
CA LYS A 186 -15.59 10.30 42.74
C LYS A 186 -15.98 9.10 43.58
N LYS A 187 -17.28 8.82 43.71
CA LYS A 187 -17.78 7.62 44.41
C LYS A 187 -17.25 6.32 43.81
N THR A 188 -17.18 6.25 42.48
CA THR A 188 -16.64 5.06 41.79
C THR A 188 -15.17 4.84 42.16
N LYS A 189 -14.37 5.90 42.29
CA LYS A 189 -12.96 5.80 42.72
C LYS A 189 -12.80 5.41 44.18
N GLU A 190 -13.66 5.89 45.06
CA GLU A 190 -13.67 5.46 46.46
C GLU A 190 -13.94 3.95 46.57
N LEU A 191 -14.83 3.42 45.71
CA LEU A 191 -15.15 1.98 45.65
C LEU A 191 -14.05 1.15 44.98
N TYR A 192 -13.30 1.73 44.05
CA TYR A 192 -12.25 1.06 43.29
C TYR A 192 -10.98 1.92 43.26
N PRO A 193 -10.23 2.00 44.38
CA PRO A 193 -9.07 2.90 44.51
C PRO A 193 -7.92 2.54 43.54
N ASP A 194 -7.82 1.28 43.13
CA ASP A 194 -6.81 0.80 42.16
C ASP A 194 -7.27 0.94 40.69
N ALA A 195 -8.46 1.50 40.44
CA ALA A 195 -8.97 1.64 39.08
C ALA A 195 -8.29 2.79 38.31
N PHE A 196 -7.62 2.44 37.21
CA PHE A 196 -6.98 3.41 36.33
C PHE A 196 -7.86 3.73 35.11
N PHE A 197 -8.36 4.97 35.06
CA PHE A 197 -9.11 5.45 33.90
C PHE A 197 -8.16 5.92 32.80
N SER A 198 -8.45 5.49 31.58
CA SER A 198 -7.67 5.84 30.40
C SER A 198 -8.61 6.31 29.28
N ILE A 199 -8.16 7.28 28.48
CA ILE A 199 -8.87 7.69 27.28
C ILE A 199 -8.24 7.05 26.05
N ARG A 200 -9.07 6.76 25.04
CA ARG A 200 -8.57 6.34 23.74
C ARG A 200 -7.69 7.44 23.14
N LYS A 201 -6.45 7.09 22.82
CA LYS A 201 -5.48 7.97 22.17
C LYS A 201 -5.50 7.79 20.66
N GLU A 202 -5.48 6.54 20.20
CA GLU A 202 -5.35 6.21 18.78
C GLU A 202 -6.15 4.94 18.45
N LEU A 203 -6.64 4.86 17.21
CA LEU A 203 -7.29 3.70 16.63
C LEU A 203 -6.67 3.44 15.26
N VAL A 204 -5.90 2.35 15.13
CA VAL A 204 -5.24 1.97 13.88
C VAL A 204 -5.82 0.65 13.38
N PHE A 205 -6.04 0.55 12.08
CA PHE A 205 -6.53 -0.68 11.45
C PHE A 205 -5.38 -1.42 10.78
N TYR A 206 -5.34 -2.73 10.97
CA TYR A 206 -4.32 -3.58 10.37
C TYR A 206 -4.96 -4.74 9.62
N PHE A 207 -4.45 -4.99 8.42
CA PHE A 207 -4.56 -6.29 7.77
C PHE A 207 -3.55 -7.24 8.40
N ARG A 208 -4.06 -8.21 9.16
CA ARG A 208 -3.28 -9.30 9.74
C ARG A 208 -3.27 -10.50 8.81
N ILE A 209 -2.09 -10.82 8.29
CA ILE A 209 -1.85 -11.92 7.36
C ILE A 209 -1.17 -13.06 8.14
N LYS A 210 -1.88 -14.18 8.25
CA LYS A 210 -1.36 -15.45 8.77
C LYS A 210 -1.16 -16.41 7.60
N SER A 211 -0.07 -17.15 7.61
CA SER A 211 0.11 -18.30 6.71
C SER A 211 0.19 -19.57 7.52
N SER A 212 -0.42 -20.65 7.02
CA SER A 212 -0.31 -21.97 7.64
C SER A 212 0.99 -22.70 7.26
N ASN A 213 1.61 -22.31 6.15
CA ASN A 213 2.94 -22.76 5.77
C ASN A 213 3.98 -21.81 6.40
N ASP A 214 5.16 -22.32 6.77
CA ASP A 214 6.28 -21.51 7.24
C ASP A 214 6.87 -20.71 6.05
N LEU A 215 6.13 -19.67 5.62
CA LEU A 215 6.55 -18.74 4.57
C LEU A 215 7.62 -17.77 5.07
N GLY A 216 8.49 -17.34 4.17
CA GLY A 216 9.52 -16.34 4.48
C GLY A 216 8.97 -14.92 4.55
N ILE A 217 9.79 -13.99 5.05
CA ILE A 217 9.45 -12.56 5.13
C ILE A 217 9.07 -12.00 3.75
N LYS A 218 9.79 -12.39 2.69
CA LYS A 218 9.54 -11.93 1.32
C LYS A 218 8.14 -12.29 0.82
N ASP A 219 7.64 -13.47 1.15
CA ASP A 219 6.29 -13.90 0.74
C ASP A 219 5.21 -13.11 1.48
N HIS A 220 5.44 -12.81 2.76
CA HIS A 220 4.54 -11.94 3.54
C HIS A 220 4.51 -10.51 2.95
N ILE A 221 5.66 -9.98 2.56
CA ILE A 221 5.76 -8.66 1.89
C ILE A 221 5.03 -8.68 0.55
N SER A 222 5.21 -9.73 -0.26
CA SER A 222 4.50 -9.88 -1.53
C SER A 222 2.98 -9.82 -1.35
N LYS A 223 2.44 -10.54 -0.35
CA LYS A 223 1.01 -10.45 0.00
C LYS A 223 0.60 -9.05 0.49
N CYS A 224 1.48 -8.31 1.15
CA CYS A 224 1.20 -6.92 1.52
C CYS A 224 1.01 -6.05 0.27
N TRP A 225 1.84 -6.26 -0.76
CA TRP A 225 1.71 -5.58 -2.03
C TRP A 225 0.45 -5.95 -2.79
N ASP A 226 0.03 -7.22 -2.77
CA ASP A 226 -1.26 -7.63 -3.34
C ASP A 226 -2.44 -6.90 -2.68
N ILE A 227 -2.39 -6.72 -1.34
CA ILE A 227 -3.43 -6.00 -0.60
C ILE A 227 -3.42 -4.50 -0.94
N SER A 228 -2.24 -3.87 -0.88
CA SER A 228 -2.04 -2.47 -1.29
C SER A 228 -2.52 -2.22 -2.73
N GLY A 229 -2.27 -3.17 -3.63
CA GLY A 229 -2.64 -3.11 -5.02
C GLY A 229 -4.14 -3.10 -5.25
N LEU A 230 -4.85 -4.02 -4.60
CA LEU A 230 -6.31 -4.03 -4.62
C LEU A 230 -6.88 -2.72 -4.06
N PHE A 231 -6.35 -2.24 -2.93
CA PHE A 231 -6.82 -1.00 -2.33
C PHE A 231 -6.57 0.21 -3.24
N SER A 232 -5.45 0.23 -3.96
CA SER A 232 -5.18 1.30 -4.91
C SER A 232 -6.24 1.38 -6.03
N ILE A 233 -6.73 0.22 -6.46
CA ILE A 233 -7.83 0.12 -7.42
C ILE A 233 -9.16 0.56 -6.77
N LEU A 234 -9.51 0.01 -5.60
CA LEU A 234 -10.77 0.32 -4.91
C LEU A 234 -10.92 1.81 -4.56
N LEU A 235 -9.82 2.46 -4.22
CA LEU A 235 -9.76 3.88 -3.87
C LEU A 235 -9.51 4.82 -5.07
N ASN A 236 -9.27 4.28 -6.26
CA ASN A 236 -8.84 5.04 -7.45
C ASN A 236 -7.60 5.93 -7.18
N LYS A 237 -6.65 5.46 -6.36
CA LYS A 237 -5.52 6.26 -5.90
C LYS A 237 -4.37 5.38 -5.42
N PRO A 238 -3.09 5.78 -5.59
CA PRO A 238 -1.98 5.10 -4.92
C PRO A 238 -2.25 4.86 -3.45
N THR A 239 -2.20 3.61 -3.03
CA THR A 239 -2.41 3.22 -1.63
C THR A 239 -1.16 2.51 -1.12
N LEU A 240 -0.30 3.26 -0.44
CA LEU A 240 0.99 2.79 0.00
C LEU A 240 0.89 2.13 1.39
N PRO A 241 1.73 1.11 1.69
CA PRO A 241 1.96 0.67 3.05
C PRO A 241 2.32 1.86 3.95
N GLU A 242 1.55 2.05 5.01
CA GLU A 242 1.86 3.03 6.05
C GLU A 242 2.82 2.40 7.04
N GLU A 243 2.48 1.21 7.56
CA GLU A 243 3.26 0.48 8.54
C GLU A 243 3.22 -1.02 8.26
N ILE A 244 4.34 -1.70 8.52
CA ILE A 244 4.42 -3.15 8.48
C ILE A 244 5.05 -3.61 9.79
N ASN A 245 4.36 -4.53 10.47
CA ASN A 245 4.80 -5.11 11.72
C ASN A 245 4.79 -6.65 11.62
N ILE A 246 5.90 -7.29 11.90
CA ILE A 246 6.06 -8.75 11.84
C ILE A 246 6.06 -9.34 13.25
N LYS A 247 5.22 -10.33 13.48
CA LYS A 247 5.24 -11.13 14.71
C LYS A 247 5.98 -12.44 14.45
N PHE A 248 7.14 -12.61 15.08
CA PHE A 248 7.88 -13.88 15.07
C PHE A 248 7.37 -14.82 16.17
N LYS A 249 7.35 -16.13 15.89
CA LYS A 249 6.97 -17.16 16.86
C LYS A 249 7.94 -17.13 18.04
N GLY A 250 7.42 -17.19 19.27
CA GLY A 250 8.23 -17.16 20.50
C GLY A 250 8.67 -15.76 20.96
N ASN A 251 8.50 -14.72 20.14
CA ASN A 251 8.78 -13.34 20.57
C ASN A 251 7.55 -12.75 21.29
N GLY A 252 7.75 -11.94 22.33
CA GLY A 252 6.69 -11.28 23.10
C GLY A 252 6.12 -10.03 22.40
N SER A 253 6.91 -9.33 21.60
CA SER A 253 6.51 -8.07 20.93
C SER A 253 6.32 -8.24 19.41
N LYS A 254 5.82 -7.19 18.74
CA LYS A 254 5.81 -7.11 17.28
C LYS A 254 7.04 -6.32 16.81
N THR A 255 7.47 -6.63 15.61
CA THR A 255 8.70 -6.11 15.01
C THR A 255 8.35 -5.12 13.91
N PRO A 256 8.61 -3.81 14.07
CA PRO A 256 8.50 -2.87 12.98
C PRO A 256 9.42 -3.28 11.83
N CYS A 257 8.97 -3.01 10.60
CA CYS A 257 9.66 -3.35 9.38
C CYS A 257 9.66 -2.15 8.44
N LEU A 258 10.85 -1.73 8.00
CA LEU A 258 10.99 -0.82 6.87
C LEU A 258 11.33 -1.61 5.62
N LEU A 259 10.78 -1.16 4.49
CA LEU A 259 10.99 -1.75 3.18
C LEU A 259 11.45 -0.71 2.19
N THR A 260 12.37 -1.11 1.32
CA THR A 260 12.68 -0.33 0.11
C THR A 260 11.51 -0.42 -0.87
N THR A 261 10.88 0.72 -1.13
CA THR A 261 9.69 0.85 -1.99
C THR A 261 9.99 1.49 -3.34
N GLY A 262 10.79 2.55 -3.38
CA GLY A 262 11.22 3.21 -4.63
C GLY A 262 10.14 4.04 -5.33
N PHE A 263 9.23 4.69 -4.58
CA PHE A 263 8.16 5.50 -5.18
C PHE A 263 8.65 6.91 -5.54
N GLU A 264 8.13 7.46 -6.64
CA GLU A 264 8.32 8.87 -6.96
C GLU A 264 7.59 9.76 -5.94
N GLN A 265 8.16 10.93 -5.64
CA GLN A 265 7.53 11.92 -4.73
C GLN A 265 6.06 12.19 -5.08
N ARG A 266 5.75 12.35 -6.37
CA ARG A 266 4.39 12.61 -6.85
C ARG A 266 3.41 11.48 -6.49
N THR A 267 3.84 10.23 -6.55
CA THR A 267 3.02 9.08 -6.14
C THR A 267 2.74 9.14 -4.64
N ILE A 268 3.73 9.51 -3.83
CA ILE A 268 3.55 9.67 -2.39
C ILE A 268 2.63 10.83 -2.07
N ASP A 269 2.81 11.98 -2.71
CA ASP A 269 1.95 13.14 -2.52
C ASP A 269 0.48 12.80 -2.85
N LEU A 270 0.27 12.08 -3.95
CA LEU A 270 -1.05 11.55 -4.29
C LEU A 270 -1.56 10.58 -3.23
N ALA A 271 -0.73 9.63 -2.76
CA ALA A 271 -1.09 8.66 -1.72
C ALA A 271 -1.49 9.33 -0.39
N LEU A 272 -0.80 10.41 -0.01
CA LEU A 272 -1.03 11.15 1.23
C LEU A 272 -2.16 12.17 1.16
N ARG A 273 -2.65 12.51 -0.05
CA ARG A 273 -3.79 13.42 -0.22
C ARG A 273 -5.01 12.97 0.62
N GLU A 274 -5.62 13.89 1.34
CA GLU A 274 -6.77 13.58 2.19
C GLU A 274 -7.92 12.94 1.38
N ILE A 275 -8.48 11.86 1.94
CA ILE A 275 -9.62 11.15 1.40
C ILE A 275 -10.80 11.39 2.34
N LYS A 276 -11.97 11.69 1.80
CA LYS A 276 -13.20 11.76 2.60
C LYS A 276 -14.01 10.48 2.41
N HIS A 277 -14.33 9.77 3.48
CA HIS A 277 -15.13 8.53 3.48
C HIS A 277 -16.40 8.62 2.61
N GLN A 278 -17.08 9.77 2.65
CA GLN A 278 -18.34 10.01 1.94
C GLN A 278 -18.15 10.17 0.43
N LEU A 279 -16.93 10.54 -0.01
CA LEU A 279 -16.57 10.70 -1.42
C LEU A 279 -15.89 9.46 -1.98
N LEU A 280 -15.78 8.38 -1.20
CA LEU A 280 -15.21 7.14 -1.70
C LEU A 280 -16.20 6.43 -2.64
N PRO A 281 -15.77 6.05 -3.85
CA PRO A 281 -16.64 5.33 -4.78
C PRO A 281 -17.01 3.97 -4.18
N ILE A 282 -16.04 3.35 -3.52
CA ILE A 282 -16.17 2.08 -2.84
C ILE A 282 -15.62 2.24 -1.42
N ASN A 283 -16.43 1.89 -0.43
CA ASN A 283 -16.01 1.81 0.96
C ASN A 283 -16.46 0.46 1.53
N ARG A 284 -16.08 0.18 2.78
CA ARG A 284 -16.40 -1.09 3.45
C ARG A 284 -17.92 -1.41 3.46
N LYS A 285 -18.80 -0.41 3.55
CA LYS A 285 -20.26 -0.64 3.62
C LYS A 285 -20.82 -1.18 2.29
N HIS A 286 -20.16 -0.87 1.18
CA HIS A 286 -20.61 -1.24 -0.16
C HIS A 286 -20.24 -2.67 -0.55
N ILE A 287 -19.23 -3.28 0.10
CA ILE A 287 -18.63 -4.54 -0.38
C ILE A 287 -18.38 -5.56 0.73
N ASN A 288 -18.32 -6.83 0.35
CA ASN A 288 -17.87 -7.91 1.23
C ASN A 288 -16.37 -8.17 1.03
N LEU A 289 -15.53 -7.56 1.86
CA LEU A 289 -14.07 -7.73 1.81
C LEU A 289 -13.64 -9.19 1.91
N GLY A 290 -14.34 -10.00 2.72
CA GLY A 290 -14.03 -11.42 2.87
C GLY A 290 -14.10 -12.17 1.54
N LYS A 291 -15.21 -11.99 0.82
CA LYS A 291 -15.41 -12.59 -0.51
C LYS A 291 -14.43 -12.04 -1.55
N ILE A 292 -14.20 -10.73 -1.53
CA ILE A 292 -13.28 -10.07 -2.47
C ILE A 292 -11.87 -10.60 -2.31
N PHE A 293 -11.31 -10.65 -1.11
CA PHE A 293 -9.94 -11.15 -0.90
C PHE A 293 -9.78 -12.64 -1.25
N CYS A 294 -10.80 -13.46 -0.98
CA CYS A 294 -10.80 -14.87 -1.39
C CYS A 294 -10.72 -15.05 -2.92
N LYS A 295 -11.27 -14.11 -3.70
CA LYS A 295 -11.14 -14.08 -5.16
C LYS A 295 -9.84 -13.42 -5.60
N TRP A 296 -9.54 -12.24 -5.06
CA TRP A 296 -8.41 -11.40 -5.43
C TRP A 296 -7.08 -12.16 -5.36
N PHE A 297 -6.78 -12.85 -4.25
CA PHE A 297 -5.52 -13.60 -4.15
C PHE A 297 -5.39 -14.78 -5.13
N LYS A 298 -6.46 -15.17 -5.83
CA LYS A 298 -6.40 -16.18 -6.90
C LYS A 298 -6.12 -15.58 -8.28
N ILE A 299 -6.38 -14.28 -8.45
CA ILE A 299 -6.32 -13.59 -9.75
C ILE A 299 -5.34 -12.41 -9.78
N ALA A 300 -4.80 -11.98 -8.62
CA ALA A 300 -3.98 -10.78 -8.46
C ALA A 300 -2.84 -10.71 -9.49
N GLU A 301 -2.12 -11.80 -9.69
CA GLU A 301 -1.01 -11.90 -10.67
C GLU A 301 -1.46 -11.56 -12.10
N ARG A 302 -2.67 -11.96 -12.51
CA ARG A 302 -3.22 -11.68 -13.86
C ARG A 302 -3.51 -10.20 -14.07
N TYR A 303 -3.74 -9.47 -12.98
CA TYR A 303 -4.06 -8.04 -13.00
C TYR A 303 -2.87 -7.17 -12.56
N MET A 304 -1.67 -7.75 -12.43
CA MET A 304 -0.46 -7.03 -12.03
C MET A 304 -0.21 -5.74 -12.84
N PRO A 305 -0.37 -5.69 -14.19
CA PRO A 305 -0.19 -4.44 -14.93
C PRO A 305 -1.17 -3.33 -14.51
N LEU A 306 -2.43 -3.70 -14.22
CA LEU A 306 -3.44 -2.76 -13.74
C LEU A 306 -3.08 -2.28 -12.33
N THR A 307 -2.75 -3.21 -11.43
CA THR A 307 -2.33 -2.92 -10.06
C THR A 307 -1.15 -1.96 -10.01
N ILE A 308 -0.09 -2.22 -10.79
CA ILE A 308 1.09 -1.35 -10.87
C ILE A 308 0.71 0.03 -11.40
N THR A 309 -0.18 0.11 -12.41
CA THR A 309 -0.65 1.41 -12.94
C THR A 309 -1.29 2.27 -11.85
N TYR A 310 -2.09 1.66 -10.95
CA TYR A 310 -2.70 2.38 -9.83
C TYR A 310 -1.71 2.68 -8.70
N GLN A 311 -0.83 1.75 -8.36
CA GLN A 311 0.13 1.91 -7.25
C GLN A 311 1.21 2.97 -7.55
N TYR A 312 1.64 3.07 -8.81
CA TYR A 312 2.69 3.98 -9.26
C TYR A 312 2.14 5.19 -10.02
N GLU A 313 0.86 5.50 -9.87
CA GLU A 313 0.25 6.70 -10.43
C GLU A 313 0.95 7.95 -9.88
N THR A 314 1.27 8.91 -10.74
CA THR A 314 1.98 10.17 -10.41
C THR A 314 1.11 11.41 -10.67
N GLY A 315 -0.07 11.24 -11.27
CA GLY A 315 -0.94 12.34 -11.70
C GLY A 315 -0.39 13.10 -12.89
N PHE A 316 0.73 12.64 -13.46
CA PHE A 316 1.37 13.21 -14.62
C PHE A 316 1.56 12.12 -15.67
N ARG A 317 1.41 12.49 -16.94
CA ARG A 317 1.63 11.59 -18.07
C ARG A 317 2.55 12.26 -19.07
N THR A 318 3.66 11.59 -19.35
CA THR A 318 4.43 11.83 -20.57
C THR A 318 3.69 11.27 -21.77
N LEU A 319 4.06 11.72 -22.98
CA LEU A 319 3.47 11.19 -24.21
C LEU A 319 3.69 9.68 -24.34
N HIS A 320 4.88 9.20 -23.95
CA HIS A 320 5.20 7.78 -23.95
C HIS A 320 4.29 6.97 -23.02
N GLN A 321 4.05 7.45 -21.81
CA GLN A 321 3.13 6.79 -20.87
C GLN A 321 1.69 6.80 -21.40
N ALA A 322 1.21 7.94 -21.91
CA ALA A 322 -0.15 8.03 -22.46
C ALA A 322 -0.37 7.08 -23.65
N HIS A 323 0.61 6.95 -24.55
CA HIS A 323 0.57 5.98 -25.64
C HIS A 323 0.55 4.54 -25.12
N THR A 324 1.39 4.25 -24.11
CA THR A 324 1.52 2.92 -23.52
C THR A 324 0.22 2.49 -22.83
N ASP A 325 -0.42 3.39 -22.09
CA ASP A 325 -1.71 3.16 -21.44
C ASP A 325 -2.77 2.74 -22.47
N ILE A 326 -2.87 3.43 -23.60
CA ILE A 326 -3.82 3.09 -24.67
C ILE A 326 -3.53 1.70 -25.24
N ILE A 327 -2.28 1.39 -25.57
CA ILE A 327 -1.91 0.08 -26.12
C ILE A 327 -2.22 -1.05 -25.12
N LEU A 328 -1.84 -0.85 -23.86
CA LEU A 328 -2.04 -1.80 -22.78
C LEU A 328 -3.53 -2.07 -22.55
N PHE A 329 -4.32 -1.02 -22.30
CA PHE A 329 -5.73 -1.19 -21.97
C PHE A 329 -6.55 -1.63 -23.18
N ALA A 330 -6.23 -1.19 -24.40
CA ALA A 330 -6.87 -1.73 -25.60
C ALA A 330 -6.62 -3.23 -25.75
N THR A 331 -5.40 -3.69 -25.46
CA THR A 331 -5.04 -5.11 -25.53
C THR A 331 -5.75 -5.91 -24.44
N GLN A 332 -5.91 -5.34 -23.23
CA GLN A 332 -6.69 -5.95 -22.16
C GLN A 332 -8.18 -6.03 -22.51
N LEU A 333 -8.76 -5.04 -23.19
CA LEU A 333 -10.13 -5.15 -23.72
C LEU A 333 -10.28 -6.29 -24.72
N GLU A 334 -9.30 -6.49 -25.61
CA GLU A 334 -9.33 -7.64 -26.53
C GLU A 334 -9.28 -8.99 -25.78
N ALA A 335 -8.52 -9.07 -24.69
CA ALA A 335 -8.47 -10.25 -23.84
C ALA A 335 -9.81 -10.47 -23.12
N ILE A 336 -10.40 -9.40 -22.57
CA ILE A 336 -11.74 -9.44 -21.94
C ILE A 336 -12.78 -9.93 -22.95
N ASN A 337 -12.77 -9.39 -24.18
CA ASN A 337 -13.67 -9.79 -25.24
C ASN A 337 -13.61 -11.30 -25.50
N LYS A 338 -12.40 -11.90 -25.52
CA LYS A 338 -12.25 -13.35 -25.66
C LYS A 338 -12.85 -14.10 -24.46
N THR A 339 -12.60 -13.62 -23.24
CA THR A 339 -13.12 -14.25 -22.01
C THR A 339 -14.65 -14.26 -21.95
N ILE A 340 -15.30 -13.21 -22.44
CA ILE A 340 -16.77 -13.10 -22.52
C ILE A 340 -17.36 -13.70 -23.82
N GLY A 341 -16.57 -14.46 -24.59
CA GLY A 341 -17.03 -15.14 -25.81
C GLY A 341 -17.41 -14.21 -26.96
N GLY A 342 -16.73 -13.08 -27.10
CA GLY A 342 -16.95 -12.11 -28.17
C GLY A 342 -16.26 -12.45 -29.49
N SER A 343 -16.80 -11.93 -30.60
CA SER A 343 -16.19 -12.09 -31.92
C SER A 343 -15.00 -11.15 -32.11
N LYS A 344 -14.16 -11.42 -33.13
CA LYS A 344 -13.01 -10.55 -33.47
C LYS A 344 -13.43 -9.14 -33.89
N ASN A 345 -14.62 -9.01 -34.48
CA ASN A 345 -15.14 -7.73 -34.99
C ASN A 345 -15.67 -6.83 -33.86
N GLU A 346 -15.95 -7.41 -32.69
CA GLU A 346 -16.49 -6.69 -31.53
C GLU A 346 -15.45 -6.47 -30.42
N LYS A 347 -14.17 -6.70 -30.73
CA LYS A 347 -13.07 -6.82 -29.76
C LYS A 347 -12.91 -5.66 -28.77
N TYR A 348 -13.43 -4.48 -29.10
CA TYR A 348 -13.51 -3.34 -28.18
C TYR A 348 -14.95 -3.05 -27.75
N MET A 349 -15.92 -3.11 -28.68
CA MET A 349 -17.30 -2.73 -28.41
C MET A 349 -18.00 -3.66 -27.43
N LYS A 350 -17.79 -4.98 -27.48
CA LYS A 350 -18.47 -5.90 -26.58
C LYS A 350 -18.06 -5.69 -25.11
N PRO A 351 -16.77 -5.61 -24.74
CA PRO A 351 -16.37 -5.21 -23.39
C PRO A 351 -16.92 -3.85 -22.96
N ILE A 352 -16.93 -2.86 -23.86
CA ILE A 352 -17.46 -1.53 -23.56
C ILE A 352 -18.96 -1.62 -23.22
N ASN A 353 -19.75 -2.30 -24.06
CA ASN A 353 -21.19 -2.41 -23.85
C ASN A 353 -21.55 -3.22 -22.60
N GLU A 354 -20.70 -4.16 -22.18
CA GLU A 354 -20.95 -5.02 -21.02
C GLU A 354 -20.49 -4.40 -19.70
N TYR A 355 -19.39 -3.63 -19.71
CA TYR A 355 -18.75 -3.13 -18.49
C TYR A 355 -18.73 -1.61 -18.35
N ALA A 356 -19.09 -0.83 -19.37
CA ALA A 356 -19.22 0.62 -19.25
C ALA A 356 -20.67 1.01 -18.92
N SER A 357 -20.83 1.98 -18.02
CA SER A 357 -22.11 2.66 -17.79
C SER A 357 -22.53 3.43 -19.04
N LEU A 358 -23.84 3.68 -19.18
CA LEU A 358 -24.36 4.55 -20.25
C LEU A 358 -23.70 5.93 -20.25
N PHE A 359 -23.42 6.48 -19.07
CA PHE A 359 -22.70 7.76 -18.93
C PHE A 359 -21.29 7.69 -19.54
N LEU A 360 -20.53 6.65 -19.22
CA LEU A 360 -19.18 6.46 -19.76
C LEU A 360 -19.20 6.26 -21.28
N ILE A 361 -20.15 5.48 -21.80
CA ILE A 361 -20.31 5.29 -23.26
C ILE A 361 -20.57 6.63 -23.94
N GLN A 362 -21.51 7.43 -23.42
CA GLN A 362 -21.84 8.75 -23.96
C GLN A 362 -20.64 9.70 -23.94
N GLU A 363 -19.87 9.72 -22.86
CA GLU A 363 -18.64 10.52 -22.75
C GLU A 363 -17.61 10.14 -23.83
N ILE A 364 -17.40 8.84 -24.05
CA ILE A 364 -16.47 8.35 -25.10
C ILE A 364 -16.99 8.71 -26.50
N GLU A 365 -18.29 8.54 -26.76
CA GLU A 365 -18.89 8.92 -28.03
C GLU A 365 -18.75 10.42 -28.32
N MET A 366 -19.11 11.26 -27.35
CA MET A 366 -18.98 12.72 -27.47
C MET A 366 -17.54 13.15 -27.68
N PHE A 367 -16.58 12.45 -27.06
CA PHE A 367 -15.16 12.69 -27.27
C PHE A 367 -14.76 12.40 -28.73
N PHE A 368 -15.05 11.22 -29.27
CA PHE A 368 -14.62 10.86 -30.63
C PHE A 368 -15.39 11.61 -31.73
N LYS A 369 -16.66 11.98 -31.50
CA LYS A 369 -17.47 12.79 -32.43
C LYS A 369 -16.83 14.13 -32.79
N LYS A 370 -15.91 14.65 -31.97
CA LYS A 370 -15.16 15.88 -32.26
C LYS A 370 -14.19 15.73 -33.43
N PHE A 371 -13.75 14.49 -33.70
CA PHE A 371 -12.70 14.21 -34.68
C PHE A 371 -13.25 13.52 -35.93
N ASN A 372 -14.25 12.65 -35.79
CA ASN A 372 -14.87 11.93 -36.91
C ASN A 372 -16.22 11.30 -36.51
N ASN A 373 -16.89 10.66 -37.48
CA ASN A 373 -18.16 9.94 -37.29
C ASN A 373 -18.00 8.41 -37.21
N LYS A 374 -16.79 7.90 -36.95
CA LYS A 374 -16.54 6.45 -36.81
C LYS A 374 -17.03 5.95 -35.45
N SER A 375 -17.31 4.65 -35.34
CA SER A 375 -17.70 4.02 -34.08
C SER A 375 -16.57 4.10 -33.03
N ILE A 376 -16.90 3.93 -31.74
CA ILE A 376 -15.89 3.89 -30.66
C ILE A 376 -14.86 2.80 -30.94
N GLY A 377 -15.31 1.60 -31.30
CA GLY A 377 -14.44 0.46 -31.59
C GLY A 377 -13.49 0.72 -32.77
N GLU A 378 -13.96 1.35 -33.84
CA GLU A 378 -13.11 1.73 -34.98
C GLU A 378 -12.06 2.78 -34.61
N ASN A 379 -12.42 3.77 -33.80
CA ASN A 379 -11.49 4.79 -33.32
C ASN A 379 -10.39 4.19 -32.44
N ILE A 380 -10.74 3.31 -31.50
CA ILE A 380 -9.77 2.58 -30.66
C ILE A 380 -8.87 1.70 -31.54
N ALA A 381 -9.44 0.96 -32.50
CA ALA A 381 -8.69 0.11 -33.41
C ALA A 381 -7.67 0.90 -34.23
N THR A 382 -8.11 2.04 -34.77
CA THR A 382 -7.29 2.94 -35.59
C THR A 382 -6.14 3.47 -34.74
N LEU A 383 -6.46 4.07 -33.59
CA LEU A 383 -5.47 4.69 -32.72
C LEU A 383 -4.44 3.68 -32.20
N ARG A 384 -4.87 2.52 -31.70
CA ARG A 384 -3.96 1.47 -31.23
C ARG A 384 -3.01 1.01 -32.36
N ASN A 385 -3.51 0.88 -33.58
CA ASN A 385 -2.68 0.47 -34.71
C ASN A 385 -1.71 1.57 -35.17
N GLU A 386 -2.12 2.83 -35.12
CA GLU A 386 -1.23 3.96 -35.38
C GLU A 386 -0.11 4.06 -34.36
N LEU A 387 -0.41 3.86 -33.07
CA LEU A 387 0.58 3.87 -31.99
C LEU A 387 1.56 2.70 -32.05
N ALA A 388 1.07 1.49 -32.38
CA ALA A 388 1.87 0.27 -32.37
C ALA A 388 2.72 0.06 -33.64
N HIS A 389 2.39 0.72 -34.75
CA HIS A 389 3.03 0.48 -36.06
C HIS A 389 3.49 1.79 -36.72
N VAL A 390 4.80 1.95 -36.86
CA VAL A 390 5.43 3.18 -37.37
C VAL A 390 4.91 3.54 -38.78
N ASP A 391 4.85 2.58 -39.70
CA ASP A 391 4.50 2.80 -41.11
C ASP A 391 3.00 3.06 -41.37
N ARG A 392 2.15 2.93 -40.34
CA ARG A 392 0.72 3.22 -40.49
C ARG A 392 0.49 4.72 -40.65
N LYS A 393 -0.38 5.07 -41.61
CA LYS A 393 -0.91 6.44 -41.77
C LYS A 393 -1.52 6.93 -40.46
N LYS A 394 -1.11 8.12 -40.03
CA LYS A 394 -1.47 8.75 -38.74
C LYS A 394 -2.71 9.64 -38.90
N GLU A 395 -3.89 9.06 -38.91
CA GLU A 395 -5.14 9.81 -39.04
C GLU A 395 -5.52 10.49 -37.73
N LEU A 396 -5.54 9.73 -36.63
CA LEU A 396 -5.88 10.25 -35.31
C LEU A 396 -4.67 10.87 -34.62
N MET A 397 -3.48 10.28 -34.79
CA MET A 397 -2.29 10.76 -34.09
C MET A 397 -1.88 12.19 -34.46
N ASN A 398 -2.21 12.64 -35.68
CA ASN A 398 -1.89 13.98 -36.16
C ASN A 398 -2.80 15.08 -35.59
N ILE A 399 -3.94 14.71 -35.00
CA ILE A 399 -4.94 15.66 -34.51
C ILE A 399 -5.15 15.60 -32.99
N LEU A 400 -4.79 14.48 -32.35
CA LEU A 400 -4.93 14.30 -30.90
C LEU A 400 -3.78 14.96 -30.14
N THR A 401 -4.13 15.64 -29.04
CA THR A 401 -3.17 16.20 -28.09
C THR A 401 -2.76 15.16 -27.03
N ILE A 402 -1.75 15.48 -26.21
CA ILE A 402 -1.40 14.62 -25.07
C ILE A 402 -2.56 14.45 -24.09
N GLY A 403 -3.34 15.51 -23.83
CA GLY A 403 -4.51 15.44 -22.94
C GLY A 403 -5.58 14.51 -23.49
N ASP A 404 -5.74 14.48 -24.82
CA ASP A 404 -6.65 13.56 -25.49
C ASP A 404 -6.22 12.10 -25.30
N TYR A 405 -4.93 11.79 -25.44
CA TYR A 405 -4.43 10.43 -25.18
C TYR A 405 -4.63 10.00 -23.73
N VAL A 406 -4.35 10.90 -22.78
CA VAL A 406 -4.57 10.63 -21.35
C VAL A 406 -6.04 10.33 -21.08
N LYS A 407 -6.95 11.12 -21.68
CA LYS A 407 -8.39 10.92 -21.53
C LYS A 407 -8.86 9.59 -22.11
N ILE A 408 -8.40 9.22 -23.31
CA ILE A 408 -8.68 7.90 -23.90
C ILE A 408 -8.13 6.78 -23.02
N GLY A 409 -6.88 6.89 -22.57
CA GLY A 409 -6.25 5.92 -21.67
C GLY A 409 -7.06 5.71 -20.39
N ASN A 410 -7.52 6.80 -19.77
CA ASN A 410 -8.37 6.74 -18.57
C ASN A 410 -9.73 6.07 -18.82
N TYR A 411 -10.37 6.32 -19.97
CA TYR A 411 -11.60 5.62 -20.34
C TYR A 411 -11.37 4.10 -20.45
N LEU A 412 -10.33 3.68 -21.18
CA LEU A 412 -10.02 2.26 -21.35
C LEU A 412 -9.63 1.60 -20.01
N LYS A 413 -8.80 2.27 -19.19
CA LYS A 413 -8.44 1.83 -17.83
C LYS A 413 -9.68 1.61 -16.97
N THR A 414 -10.63 2.54 -17.03
CA THR A 414 -11.87 2.49 -16.25
C THR A 414 -12.74 1.30 -16.64
N ILE A 415 -12.83 0.97 -17.94
CA ILE A 415 -13.59 -0.20 -18.43
C ILE A 415 -12.92 -1.50 -17.98
N VAL A 416 -11.59 -1.61 -18.14
CA VAL A 416 -10.83 -2.78 -17.66
C VAL A 416 -10.98 -2.95 -16.14
N THR A 417 -10.94 -1.86 -15.39
CA THR A 417 -11.16 -1.87 -13.94
C THR A 417 -12.56 -2.34 -13.60
N SER A 418 -13.57 -1.90 -14.37
CA SER A 418 -14.96 -2.32 -14.17
C SER A 418 -15.17 -3.81 -14.39
N TYR A 419 -14.49 -4.40 -15.38
CA TYR A 419 -14.43 -5.85 -15.56
C TYR A 419 -13.85 -6.56 -14.34
N LEU A 420 -12.70 -6.09 -13.82
CA LEU A 420 -12.10 -6.64 -12.60
C LEU A 420 -13.05 -6.53 -11.39
N LEU A 421 -13.67 -5.37 -11.17
CA LEU A 421 -14.59 -5.16 -10.05
C LEU A 421 -15.81 -6.10 -10.15
N SER A 422 -16.31 -6.33 -11.38
CA SER A 422 -17.39 -7.30 -11.65
C SER A 422 -16.93 -8.74 -11.35
N ASP A 423 -15.73 -9.13 -11.78
CA ASP A 423 -15.15 -10.46 -11.50
C ASP A 423 -14.97 -10.70 -9.98
N LEU A 424 -14.59 -9.65 -9.24
CA LEU A 424 -14.55 -9.65 -7.78
C LEU A 424 -15.93 -9.74 -7.11
N GLY A 425 -17.01 -9.57 -7.88
CA GLY A 425 -18.40 -9.69 -7.43
C GLY A 425 -18.98 -8.41 -6.83
N ILE A 426 -18.46 -7.24 -7.22
CA ILE A 426 -18.99 -5.94 -6.80
C ILE A 426 -20.24 -5.62 -7.64
N ASN A 427 -21.27 -5.08 -7.00
CA ASN A 427 -22.54 -4.77 -7.66
C ASN A 427 -22.35 -3.69 -8.74
N ASN A 428 -23.01 -3.85 -9.89
CA ASN A 428 -22.93 -2.92 -11.00
C ASN A 428 -23.24 -1.46 -10.61
N ILE A 429 -24.22 -1.22 -9.74
CA ILE A 429 -24.56 0.14 -9.27
C ILE A 429 -23.37 0.83 -8.60
N ILE A 430 -22.54 0.07 -7.87
CA ILE A 430 -21.34 0.60 -7.23
C ILE A 430 -20.24 0.83 -8.27
N ILE A 431 -20.12 -0.07 -9.26
CA ILE A 431 -19.17 0.07 -10.37
C ILE A 431 -19.49 1.32 -11.19
N GLU A 432 -20.75 1.59 -11.52
CA GLU A 432 -21.15 2.79 -12.27
C GLU A 432 -20.79 4.09 -11.52
N LYS A 433 -20.97 4.11 -10.18
CA LYS A 433 -20.52 5.23 -9.35
C LYS A 433 -19.01 5.42 -9.40
N TYR A 434 -18.25 4.31 -9.34
CA TYR A 434 -16.80 4.33 -9.47
C TYR A 434 -16.38 4.94 -10.82
N GLN A 435 -17.02 4.53 -11.92
CA GLN A 435 -16.74 5.08 -13.24
C GLN A 435 -17.00 6.57 -13.32
N ALA A 436 -18.17 7.02 -12.84
CA ALA A 436 -18.56 8.43 -12.89
C ALA A 436 -17.56 9.33 -12.15
N GLN A 437 -17.07 8.88 -10.99
CA GLN A 437 -16.04 9.61 -10.24
C GLN A 437 -14.69 9.61 -10.95
N THR A 438 -14.25 8.44 -11.45
CA THR A 438 -12.91 8.27 -12.06
C THR A 438 -12.70 9.11 -13.31
N ILE A 439 -13.78 9.43 -14.06
CA ILE A 439 -13.68 10.19 -15.32
C ILE A 439 -13.92 11.70 -15.16
N GLN A 440 -14.38 12.13 -13.99
CA GLN A 440 -14.54 13.56 -13.64
C GLN A 440 -13.28 14.15 -13.00
N GLU A 441 -12.43 13.29 -12.40
CA GLU A 441 -11.09 13.59 -11.91
C GLU A 441 -10.07 13.63 -13.06
#